data_AF-A0A9C7UVQ7-F1
#
_entry.id   AF-A0A9C7UVQ7-F1
#
_cell.length_a   1.000
_cell.length_b   1.000
_cell.length_c   1.000
_cell.angle_alpha   90.00
_cell.angle_beta   90.00
_cell.angle_gamma   90.00
#
_symmetry.space_group_name_H-M   'P 1'
#
loop_
_entity.id
_entity.type
_entity.pdbx_description
1 polymer ?
#
loop_
_entity_poly.entity_id
_entity_poly.type
_entity_poly.pdbx_seq_one_letter_code
_entity_poly.pdbx_strand_id
1 'polypeptide(L)'
;MHEFDVETAGPTDTTAIRDVVTAAFERDDEAILVDALRESPAYRPDLSFVARHDGDVIGHVMFTEVALSDRETAELVLAPLSVSPEHQRSGVGSRLVRVGLDAARDAGYELVFLHGDPDYYGRFGFTSAVDAGFENPFDMPDEAFQVYALSEDSLADVGGALTYPAPFRE
;
A
#
# COMPACT_ATOMS: atom_id res chain seq x y z
N MET A 1 10.51 -10.42 20.91
CA MET A 1 9.59 -10.02 19.82
C MET A 1 8.21 -10.31 20.34
N HIS A 2 7.35 -9.31 20.40
CA HIS A 2 5.93 -9.54 20.66
C HIS A 2 5.39 -10.33 19.46
N GLU A 3 4.76 -11.47 19.72
CA GLU A 3 4.22 -12.36 18.68
C GLU A 3 2.98 -11.68 18.09
N PHE A 4 3.00 -11.40 16.79
CA PHE A 4 1.87 -10.82 16.07
C PHE A 4 1.64 -11.62 14.79
N ASP A 5 0.38 -11.69 14.39
CA ASP A 5 -0.06 -12.36 13.16
C ASP A 5 -0.49 -11.33 12.13
N VAL A 6 -0.42 -11.70 10.85
CA VAL A 6 -0.96 -10.89 9.75
C VAL A 6 -2.01 -11.69 9.01
N GLU A 7 -3.16 -11.08 8.79
CA GLU A 7 -4.29 -11.69 8.11
C GLU A 7 -5.06 -10.63 7.30
N THR A 8 -5.90 -11.10 6.37
CA THR A 8 -6.78 -10.24 5.58
C THR A 8 -7.75 -9.50 6.50
N ALA A 9 -7.92 -8.21 6.27
CA ALA A 9 -8.84 -7.36 7.00
C ALA A 9 -10.30 -7.77 6.72
N GLY A 10 -11.08 -7.96 7.78
CA GLY A 10 -12.50 -8.25 7.69
C GLY A 10 -13.37 -7.00 7.82
N PRO A 11 -14.67 -7.10 7.50
CA PRO A 11 -15.62 -5.99 7.66
C PRO A 11 -15.74 -5.51 9.12
N THR A 12 -15.50 -6.38 10.09
CA THR A 12 -15.50 -6.06 11.53
C THR A 12 -14.30 -5.22 11.96
N ASP A 13 -13.27 -5.09 11.12
CA ASP A 13 -12.03 -4.38 11.47
C ASP A 13 -12.07 -2.90 11.14
N THR A 14 -13.16 -2.44 10.52
CA THR A 14 -13.33 -1.06 10.04
C THR A 14 -12.97 -0.04 11.11
N THR A 15 -13.52 -0.16 12.32
CA THR A 15 -13.25 0.76 13.44
C THR A 15 -11.80 0.67 13.92
N ALA A 16 -11.29 -0.53 14.15
CA ALA A 16 -9.92 -0.72 14.65
C ALA A 16 -8.86 -0.26 13.64
N ILE A 17 -9.14 -0.42 12.34
CA ILE A 17 -8.30 0.10 11.26
C ILE A 17 -8.34 1.63 11.26
N ARG A 18 -9.52 2.23 11.43
CA ARG A 18 -9.63 3.69 11.55
C ARG A 18 -8.78 4.21 12.71
N ASP A 19 -8.87 3.56 13.87
CA ASP A 19 -8.12 3.95 15.07
C ASP A 19 -6.61 3.84 14.86
N VAL A 20 -6.11 2.75 14.26
CA VAL A 20 -4.67 2.58 14.03
C VAL A 20 -4.12 3.53 12.96
N VAL A 21 -4.91 3.83 11.92
CA VAL A 21 -4.54 4.79 10.88
C VAL A 21 -4.48 6.19 11.46
N THR A 22 -5.52 6.63 12.17
CA THR A 22 -5.53 7.94 12.84
C THR A 22 -4.37 8.05 13.84
N ALA A 23 -4.08 7.00 14.60
CA ALA A 23 -2.97 7.01 15.55
C ALA A 23 -1.58 7.05 14.87
N ALA A 24 -1.42 6.43 13.69
CA ALA A 24 -0.16 6.40 12.97
C ALA A 24 0.17 7.74 12.29
N PHE A 25 -0.85 8.46 11.81
CA PHE A 25 -0.70 9.72 11.06
C PHE A 25 -1.03 10.97 11.89
N GLU A 26 -1.50 10.79 13.14
CA GLU A 26 -1.91 11.86 14.06
C GLU A 26 -3.01 12.78 13.50
N ARG A 27 -3.75 12.31 12.49
CA ARG A 27 -4.77 13.03 11.72
C ARG A 27 -5.78 12.05 11.15
N ASP A 28 -7.00 12.52 10.87
CA ASP A 28 -8.07 11.69 10.34
C ASP A 28 -8.08 11.55 8.80
N ASP A 29 -7.28 12.36 8.09
CA ASP A 29 -7.29 12.44 6.63
C ASP A 29 -7.07 11.06 5.97
N GLU A 30 -6.08 10.30 6.47
CA GLU A 30 -5.77 8.94 5.98
C GLU A 30 -6.84 7.92 6.36
N ALA A 31 -7.45 8.07 7.53
CA ALA A 31 -8.56 7.22 7.95
C ALA A 31 -9.81 7.44 7.08
N ILE A 32 -10.08 8.71 6.72
CA ILE A 32 -11.14 9.08 5.79
C ILE A 32 -10.84 8.53 4.39
N LEU A 33 -9.59 8.63 3.93
CA LEU A 33 -9.14 8.05 2.67
C LEU A 33 -9.40 6.54 2.65
N VAL A 34 -8.98 5.81 3.68
CA VAL A 34 -9.21 4.35 3.81
C VAL A 34 -10.70 4.00 3.69
N ASP A 35 -11.57 4.74 4.35
CA ASP A 35 -13.02 4.50 4.30
C ASP A 35 -13.58 4.79 2.90
N ALA A 36 -13.19 5.90 2.28
CA ALA A 36 -13.60 6.24 0.91
C ALA A 36 -13.09 5.22 -0.12
N LEU A 37 -11.85 4.71 0.05
CA LEU A 37 -11.28 3.69 -0.81
C LEU A 37 -12.07 2.38 -0.73
N ARG A 38 -12.50 1.94 0.46
CA ARG A 38 -13.32 0.72 0.65
C ARG A 38 -14.64 0.75 -0.10
N GLU A 39 -15.20 1.95 -0.30
CA GLU A 39 -16.44 2.13 -1.07
C GLU A 39 -16.20 2.25 -2.58
N SER A 40 -14.94 2.35 -3.01
CA SER A 40 -14.57 2.51 -4.41
C SER A 40 -14.46 1.18 -5.16
N PRO A 41 -14.66 1.17 -6.49
CA PRO A 41 -14.47 -0.04 -7.32
C PRO A 41 -13.01 -0.51 -7.38
N ALA A 42 -12.06 0.33 -6.97
CA ALA A 42 -10.63 0.01 -6.94
C ALA A 42 -10.23 -0.79 -5.68
N TYR A 43 -11.13 -0.91 -4.69
CA TYR A 43 -10.88 -1.69 -3.49
C TYR A 43 -10.80 -3.18 -3.80
N ARG A 44 -9.79 -3.84 -3.20
CA ARG A 44 -9.62 -5.28 -3.23
C ARG A 44 -9.58 -5.80 -1.79
N PRO A 45 -10.69 -6.37 -1.27
CA PRO A 45 -10.76 -6.87 0.10
C PRO A 45 -9.64 -7.86 0.43
N ASP A 46 -9.30 -8.73 -0.52
CA ASP A 46 -8.24 -9.74 -0.40
C ASP A 46 -6.83 -9.15 -0.35
N LEU A 47 -6.67 -7.84 -0.60
CA LEU A 47 -5.39 -7.10 -0.56
C LEU A 47 -5.39 -5.97 0.47
N SER A 48 -6.23 -6.07 1.50
CA SER A 48 -6.14 -5.24 2.70
C SER A 48 -5.81 -6.14 3.88
N PHE A 49 -4.78 -5.82 4.65
CA PHE A 49 -4.28 -6.67 5.73
C PHE A 49 -4.18 -5.93 7.05
N VAL A 50 -4.39 -6.64 8.14
CA VAL A 50 -4.15 -6.16 9.50
C VAL A 50 -3.08 -7.00 10.17
N ALA A 51 -2.30 -6.36 11.04
CA ALA A 51 -1.44 -7.05 11.99
C ALA A 51 -2.13 -7.07 13.35
N ARG A 52 -2.24 -8.25 13.97
CA ARG A 52 -2.85 -8.42 15.30
C ARG A 52 -1.85 -8.86 16.35
N HIS A 53 -1.91 -8.24 17.51
CA HIS A 53 -1.18 -8.66 18.71
C HIS A 53 -2.17 -8.76 19.87
N ASP A 54 -2.24 -9.91 20.54
CA ASP A 54 -3.19 -10.19 21.62
C ASP A 54 -4.68 -9.89 21.26
N GLY A 55 -5.02 -10.01 19.97
CA GLY A 55 -6.36 -9.76 19.44
C GLY A 55 -6.61 -8.33 18.97
N ASP A 56 -5.74 -7.39 19.30
CA ASP A 56 -5.85 -5.99 18.91
C ASP A 56 -5.19 -5.73 17.55
N VAL A 57 -5.83 -4.92 16.70
CA VAL A 57 -5.23 -4.46 15.44
C VAL A 57 -4.16 -3.42 15.75
N ILE A 58 -2.91 -3.77 15.51
CA ILE A 58 -1.74 -2.90 15.78
C ILE A 58 -1.10 -2.32 14.53
N GLY A 59 -1.55 -2.75 13.34
CA GLY A 59 -1.14 -2.19 12.06
C GLY A 59 -2.09 -2.58 10.93
N HIS A 60 -2.04 -1.82 9.85
CA HIS A 60 -2.88 -1.99 8.66
C HIS A 60 -2.09 -1.62 7.41
N VAL A 61 -2.32 -2.34 6.31
CA VAL A 61 -1.87 -1.95 4.98
C VAL A 61 -3.00 -2.20 3.98
N MET A 62 -3.15 -1.29 3.02
CA MET A 62 -4.09 -1.43 1.92
C MET A 62 -3.36 -1.32 0.58
N PHE A 63 -3.73 -2.22 -0.34
CA PHE A 63 -3.37 -2.11 -1.75
C PHE A 63 -4.64 -1.80 -2.53
N THR A 64 -4.58 -0.76 -3.35
CA THR A 64 -5.71 -0.30 -4.15
C THR A 64 -5.35 -0.32 -5.61
N GLU A 65 -6.29 -0.68 -6.47
CA GLU A 65 -6.04 -0.63 -7.92
C GLU A 65 -5.84 0.79 -8.45
N VAL A 66 -4.88 0.91 -9.35
CA VAL A 66 -4.60 2.09 -10.17
C VAL A 66 -4.52 1.66 -11.62
N ALA A 67 -5.02 2.49 -12.53
CA ALA A 67 -4.88 2.22 -13.96
C ALA A 67 -3.58 2.83 -14.47
N LEU A 68 -2.86 2.09 -15.33
CA LEU A 68 -1.70 2.61 -16.04
C LEU A 68 -2.12 3.00 -17.46
N SER A 69 -1.66 4.15 -17.94
CA SER A 69 -1.91 4.56 -19.34
C SER A 69 -1.47 3.47 -20.31
N ASP A 70 -2.26 3.28 -21.37
CA ASP A 70 -1.95 2.33 -22.46
C ASP A 70 -1.91 0.84 -22.05
N ARG A 71 -2.40 0.49 -20.85
CA ARG A 71 -2.68 -0.91 -20.44
C ARG A 71 -4.14 -1.12 -20.08
N GLU A 72 -4.62 -2.33 -20.37
CA GLU A 72 -5.95 -2.79 -19.95
C GLU A 72 -5.94 -3.35 -18.51
N THR A 73 -4.76 -3.76 -18.02
CA THR A 73 -4.59 -4.31 -16.67
C THR A 73 -4.40 -3.20 -15.64
N ALA A 74 -5.10 -3.33 -14.51
CA ALA A 74 -4.85 -2.50 -13.34
C ALA A 74 -3.59 -2.99 -12.61
N GLU A 75 -2.87 -2.04 -12.03
CA GLU A 75 -1.76 -2.29 -11.10
C GLU A 75 -2.17 -1.83 -9.70
N LEU A 76 -1.28 -1.92 -8.72
CA LEU A 76 -1.60 -1.55 -7.34
C LEU A 76 -0.84 -0.32 -6.87
N VAL A 77 -1.45 0.46 -6.00
CA VAL A 77 -0.74 1.36 -5.07
C VAL A 77 -0.84 0.81 -3.66
N LEU A 78 0.28 0.80 -2.93
CA LEU A 78 0.35 0.52 -1.51
C LEU A 78 0.15 1.84 -0.75
N ALA A 79 -1.06 2.08 -0.26
CA ALA A 79 -1.38 3.20 0.60
C ALA A 79 -2.75 3.04 1.29
N PRO A 80 -2.88 3.38 2.59
CA PRO A 80 -1.79 3.70 3.52
C PRO A 80 -1.13 2.43 4.10
N LEU A 81 0.08 2.61 4.67
CA LEU A 81 0.71 1.68 5.60
C LEU A 81 0.74 2.32 6.99
N SER A 82 0.05 1.71 7.94
CA SER A 82 -0.14 2.24 9.30
C SER A 82 0.35 1.25 10.35
N VAL A 83 1.08 1.72 11.34
CA VAL A 83 1.46 0.94 12.52
C VAL A 83 1.27 1.82 13.75
N SER A 84 0.55 1.31 14.74
CA SER A 84 0.34 2.02 16.01
C SER A 84 1.68 2.48 16.60
N PRO A 85 1.77 3.70 17.16
CA PRO A 85 3.03 4.27 17.65
C PRO A 85 3.83 3.34 18.57
N GLU A 86 3.15 2.61 19.47
CA GLU A 86 3.74 1.68 20.43
C GLU A 86 4.39 0.44 19.77
N HIS A 87 3.96 0.10 18.55
CA HIS A 87 4.41 -1.06 17.80
C HIS A 87 5.28 -0.70 16.60
N GLN A 88 5.63 0.58 16.40
CA GLN A 88 6.56 0.98 15.35
C GLN A 88 7.98 0.43 15.60
N ARG A 89 8.78 0.32 14.53
CA ARG A 89 10.16 -0.22 14.58
C ARG A 89 10.28 -1.64 15.15
N SER A 90 9.17 -2.38 15.29
CA SER A 90 9.12 -3.76 15.80
C SER A 90 9.12 -4.84 14.70
N GLY A 91 9.00 -4.45 13.43
CA GLY A 91 8.89 -5.34 12.28
C GLY A 91 7.48 -5.50 11.70
N VAL A 92 6.44 -4.97 12.36
CA VAL A 92 5.03 -5.04 11.91
C VAL A 92 4.85 -4.51 10.49
N GLY A 93 5.23 -3.25 10.22
CA GLY A 93 5.10 -2.67 8.87
C GLY A 93 5.87 -3.47 7.82
N SER A 94 7.05 -3.97 8.18
CA SER A 94 7.84 -4.82 7.29
C SER A 94 7.17 -6.15 6.96
N ARG A 95 6.38 -6.71 7.88
CA ARG A 95 5.64 -7.95 7.64
C ARG A 95 4.40 -7.69 6.80
N LEU A 96 3.68 -6.60 7.07
CA LEU A 96 2.52 -6.16 6.29
C LEU A 96 2.88 -5.93 4.82
N VAL A 97 3.96 -5.18 4.53
CA VAL A 97 4.41 -4.95 3.14
C VAL A 97 4.70 -6.27 2.43
N ARG A 98 5.46 -7.18 3.07
CA ARG A 98 5.83 -8.47 2.44
C ARG A 98 4.61 -9.34 2.14
N VAL A 99 3.73 -9.51 3.13
CA VAL A 99 2.50 -10.30 2.95
C VAL A 99 1.65 -9.72 1.82
N GLY A 100 1.52 -8.40 1.77
CA GLY A 100 0.77 -7.74 0.71
C GLY A 100 1.40 -7.89 -0.68
N LEU A 101 2.73 -7.80 -0.81
CA LEU A 101 3.43 -8.05 -2.07
C LEU A 101 3.29 -9.51 -2.53
N ASP A 102 3.40 -10.47 -1.62
CA ASP A 102 3.19 -11.89 -1.94
C ASP A 102 1.74 -12.14 -2.41
N ALA A 103 0.75 -11.59 -1.71
CA ALA A 103 -0.65 -11.70 -2.11
C ALA A 103 -0.95 -11.01 -3.46
N ALA A 104 -0.34 -9.84 -3.71
CA ALA A 104 -0.47 -9.15 -4.99
C ALA A 104 0.09 -9.99 -6.15
N ARG A 105 1.24 -10.63 -5.94
CA ARG A 105 1.83 -11.57 -6.91
C ARG A 105 0.91 -12.75 -7.17
N ASP A 106 0.36 -13.36 -6.11
CA ASP A 106 -0.55 -14.50 -6.24
C ASP A 106 -1.88 -14.14 -6.94
N ALA A 107 -2.32 -12.88 -6.80
CA ALA A 107 -3.49 -12.34 -7.50
C ALA A 107 -3.21 -11.96 -8.96
N GLY A 108 -1.96 -12.06 -9.43
CA GLY A 108 -1.58 -11.81 -10.82
C GLY A 108 -1.31 -10.35 -11.18
N TYR A 109 -1.14 -9.47 -10.20
CA TYR A 109 -0.65 -8.10 -10.44
C TYR A 109 0.83 -8.11 -10.81
N GLU A 110 1.26 -7.10 -11.57
CA GLU A 110 2.62 -7.02 -12.07
C GLU A 110 3.45 -5.97 -11.33
N LEU A 111 2.81 -4.86 -10.94
CA LEU A 111 3.45 -3.71 -10.34
C LEU A 111 2.74 -3.23 -9.07
N VAL A 112 3.54 -2.79 -8.10
CA VAL A 112 3.06 -2.06 -6.93
C VAL A 112 3.80 -0.73 -6.83
N PHE A 113 3.04 0.36 -6.77
CA PHE A 113 3.53 1.72 -6.62
C PHE A 113 3.32 2.24 -5.20
N LEU A 114 4.08 3.25 -4.82
CA LEU A 114 3.83 4.03 -3.61
C LEU A 114 4.52 5.39 -3.66
N HIS A 115 4.10 6.27 -2.74
CA HIS A 115 4.86 7.46 -2.36
C HIS A 115 5.33 7.31 -0.91
N GLY A 116 6.65 7.31 -0.68
CA GLY A 116 7.19 7.09 0.66
C GLY A 116 8.71 7.18 0.76
N ASP A 117 9.25 6.91 1.95
CA ASP A 117 10.68 7.00 2.25
C ASP A 117 11.50 5.94 1.48
N PRO A 118 12.44 6.33 0.58
CA PRO A 118 13.27 5.40 -0.19
C PRO A 118 14.16 4.49 0.67
N ASP A 119 14.66 4.98 1.82
CA ASP A 119 15.48 4.17 2.72
C ASP A 119 14.64 3.06 3.37
N TYR A 120 13.36 3.35 3.64
CA TYR A 120 12.42 2.38 4.19
C TYR A 120 11.94 1.39 3.14
N TYR A 121 11.56 1.83 1.94
CA TYR A 121 10.94 0.96 0.94
C TYR A 121 11.97 0.21 0.07
N GLY A 122 13.15 0.79 -0.15
CA GLY A 122 14.24 0.16 -0.89
C GLY A 122 14.69 -1.19 -0.29
N ARG A 123 14.55 -1.38 1.03
CA ARG A 123 14.86 -2.67 1.69
C ARG A 123 13.93 -3.84 1.29
N PHE A 124 12.78 -3.55 0.67
CA PHE A 124 11.90 -4.57 0.11
C PHE A 124 12.16 -4.80 -1.37
N GLY A 125 12.94 -3.95 -2.03
CA GLY A 125 13.22 -3.98 -3.46
C GLY A 125 12.43 -2.94 -4.28
N PHE A 126 11.77 -1.99 -3.64
CA PHE A 126 11.22 -0.83 -4.36
C PHE A 126 12.36 0.00 -4.95
N THR A 127 12.11 0.57 -6.12
CA THR A 127 13.06 1.43 -6.85
C THR A 127 12.34 2.69 -7.35
N SER A 128 13.09 3.70 -7.78
CA SER A 128 12.54 4.92 -8.37
C SER A 128 11.61 4.59 -9.54
N ALA A 129 10.35 5.00 -9.45
CA ALA A 129 9.38 4.81 -10.53
C ALA A 129 9.68 5.73 -11.72
N VAL A 130 10.24 6.92 -11.46
CA VAL A 130 10.65 7.85 -12.52
C VAL A 130 11.80 7.28 -13.35
N ASP A 131 12.80 6.65 -12.70
CA ASP A 131 13.90 5.99 -13.43
C ASP A 131 13.42 4.77 -14.24
N ALA A 132 12.29 4.18 -13.83
CA ALA A 132 11.62 3.10 -14.55
C ALA A 132 10.66 3.59 -15.65
N GLY A 133 10.55 4.91 -15.88
CA GLY A 133 9.75 5.48 -16.98
C GLY A 133 8.31 5.86 -16.63
N PHE A 134 7.95 5.90 -15.35
CA PHE A 134 6.62 6.33 -14.89
C PHE A 134 6.58 7.82 -14.57
N GLU A 135 5.45 8.45 -14.84
CA GLU A 135 5.24 9.87 -14.52
C GLU A 135 4.81 10.03 -13.06
N ASN A 136 5.52 10.87 -12.30
CA ASN A 136 5.14 11.19 -10.92
C ASN A 136 3.82 11.99 -10.90
N PRO A 137 2.74 11.44 -10.34
CA PRO A 137 1.41 12.03 -10.42
C PRO A 137 1.15 13.16 -9.41
N PHE A 138 2.05 13.35 -8.44
CA PHE A 138 1.88 14.31 -7.34
C PHE A 138 3.05 15.28 -7.25
N ASP A 139 2.82 16.45 -6.65
CA ASP A 139 3.86 17.44 -6.32
C ASP A 139 4.67 16.97 -5.10
N MET A 140 5.37 15.85 -5.26
CA MET A 140 6.24 15.22 -4.27
C MET A 140 7.59 14.92 -4.91
N PRO A 141 8.67 14.79 -4.13
CA PRO A 141 9.98 14.42 -4.68
C PRO A 141 9.91 13.11 -5.48
N ASP A 142 10.53 13.07 -6.65
CA ASP A 142 10.56 11.89 -7.52
C ASP A 142 11.13 10.66 -6.82
N GLU A 143 12.10 10.85 -5.94
CA GLU A 143 12.71 9.79 -5.13
C GLU A 143 11.67 9.08 -4.26
N ALA A 144 10.64 9.80 -3.80
CA ALA A 144 9.58 9.23 -2.99
C ALA A 144 8.62 8.37 -3.81
N PHE A 145 8.49 8.63 -5.12
CA PHE A 145 7.65 7.86 -6.01
C PHE A 145 8.37 6.60 -6.47
N GLN A 146 7.91 5.45 -5.97
CA GLN A 146 8.62 4.19 -6.09
C GLN A 146 7.72 3.10 -6.69
N VAL A 147 8.35 2.14 -7.37
CA VAL A 147 7.72 0.96 -7.98
C VAL A 147 8.43 -0.33 -7.56
N TYR A 148 7.65 -1.39 -7.38
CA TYR A 148 8.10 -2.75 -7.15
C TYR A 148 7.58 -3.67 -8.26
N ALA A 149 8.48 -4.44 -8.88
CA ALA A 149 8.17 -5.44 -9.88
C ALA A 149 7.84 -6.78 -9.21
N LEU A 150 6.62 -7.29 -9.42
CA LEU A 150 6.20 -8.59 -8.86
C LEU A 150 6.78 -9.77 -9.66
N SER A 151 7.22 -9.57 -10.91
CA SER A 151 7.99 -10.56 -11.68
C SER A 151 9.19 -9.94 -12.39
N GLU A 152 10.16 -10.76 -12.81
CA GLU A 152 11.40 -10.30 -13.45
C GLU A 152 11.14 -9.52 -14.76
N ASP A 153 10.04 -9.82 -15.45
CA ASP A 153 9.67 -9.19 -16.72
C ASP A 153 8.68 -8.02 -16.56
N SER A 154 8.16 -7.76 -15.35
CA SER A 154 7.09 -6.77 -15.13
C SER A 154 7.51 -5.33 -15.45
N LEU A 155 8.82 -5.04 -15.48
CA LEU A 155 9.36 -3.73 -15.83
C LEU A 155 9.87 -3.62 -17.28
N ALA A 156 9.76 -4.68 -18.08
CA ALA A 156 10.20 -4.63 -19.48
C ALA A 156 9.20 -3.84 -20.34
N ASP A 157 9.66 -2.76 -20.98
CA ASP A 157 8.87 -1.92 -21.88
C ASP A 157 7.59 -1.31 -21.24
N VAL A 158 7.63 -1.03 -19.94
CA VAL A 158 6.51 -0.39 -19.21
C VAL A 158 6.86 1.05 -18.80
N GLY A 159 5.86 1.91 -18.76
CA GLY A 159 5.98 3.32 -18.37
C GLY A 159 4.67 4.06 -18.56
N GLY A 160 4.67 5.35 -18.27
CA GLY A 160 3.51 6.23 -18.47
C GLY A 160 2.83 6.72 -17.19
N ALA A 161 1.64 7.29 -17.36
CA ALA A 161 0.92 7.96 -16.29
C ALA A 161 0.02 7.00 -15.51
N LEU A 162 -0.05 7.19 -14.20
CA LEU A 162 -0.99 6.48 -13.35
C LEU A 162 -2.28 7.28 -13.17
N THR A 163 -3.40 6.58 -13.27
CA THR A 163 -4.72 7.11 -12.92
C THR A 163 -5.18 6.49 -11.61
N TYR A 164 -5.09 7.29 -10.56
CA TYR A 164 -5.57 6.94 -9.21
C TYR A 164 -7.10 7.04 -9.12
N PRO A 165 -7.74 6.22 -8.26
CA PRO A 165 -9.16 6.36 -8.00
C PRO A 165 -9.45 7.70 -7.30
N ALA A 166 -10.70 8.16 -7.43
CA ALA A 166 -11.12 9.48 -6.96
C ALA A 166 -10.70 9.82 -5.51
N PRO A 167 -10.76 8.91 -4.53
CA PRO A 167 -10.41 9.23 -3.14
C PRO A 167 -8.99 9.76 -2.93
N PHE A 168 -8.02 9.41 -3.77
CA PHE A 168 -6.64 9.95 -3.68
C PHE A 168 -6.50 11.40 -4.18
N ARG A 169 -7.56 11.98 -4.76
CA ARG A 169 -7.55 13.31 -5.39
C ARG A 169 -8.41 14.33 -4.64
N GLU A 170 -9.04 13.92 -3.54
CA GLU A 170 -9.98 14.72 -2.74
C GLU A 170 -9.31 15.44 -1.57
#